data_AF-A0A834IRC1-F1
#
_entry.id   AF-A0A834IRC1-F1
#
_cell.length_a   1.000
_cell.length_b   1.000
_cell.length_c   1.000
_cell.angle_alpha   90.00
_cell.angle_beta   90.00
_cell.angle_gamma   90.00
#
_symmetry.space_group_name_H-M   'P 1'
#
loop_
_entity.id
_entity.type
_entity.pdbx_description
1 polymer ?
#
loop_
_entity_poly.entity_id
_entity_poly.type
_entity_poly.pdbx_seq_one_letter_code
_entity_poly.pdbx_strand_id
1 'polypeptide(L)'
;MLLGSGCSNVTEALAHIVPYWNIVQVSYGSKSPTLSDAKTFPFFFRTVAPDSSHDIAKIHFIKHYKWQVVATFSESENAYLLPVNQLIKELEEENITCIATVTFSIDNYKEQLRFLKALDIRIIIGSFSTKMAPRIFCEIYNLNMHGKEYVWILEKTQNQCWNITSLCSRRKIIKAMEGVVMVEDYYGRYDRKLLKHINVSFSNSALLAYDAIWAMALALKKADVRSPDEFHYQNKDMACQFVSTMRNLEFIGLSGPIKFNGADRVGDLLVSQIQGGKSVDVALYDSIKNTLGFNCKFCHNISWYDGHVPIAQHIFKETLVTIPTTLFFTISGMSMVGILVSFIFLYLNLKFRQMKTVKLSSPNLNNMAVAGCILVYLSIMVFEMHNVEIKWKLYINEFCSVSSAFTI
;
A
#
# COMPACT_ATOMS: atom_id res chain seq x y z
N MET A 1 -9.32 -30.22 -29.33
CA MET A 1 -8.74 -29.28 -28.33
C MET A 1 -7.23 -29.28 -28.49
N LEU A 2 -6.55 -28.18 -28.15
CA LEU A 2 -5.09 -27.99 -28.25
C LEU A 2 -4.52 -27.70 -26.86
N LEU A 3 -3.49 -28.44 -26.45
CA LEU A 3 -2.69 -28.06 -25.28
C LEU A 3 -1.75 -26.92 -25.70
N GLY A 4 -1.92 -25.75 -25.10
CA GLY A 4 -1.16 -24.54 -25.38
C GLY A 4 0.23 -24.53 -24.75
N SER A 5 1.02 -23.51 -25.10
CA SER A 5 2.35 -23.27 -24.53
C SER A 5 2.28 -22.78 -23.07
N GLY A 6 3.38 -22.93 -22.35
CA GLY A 6 3.59 -22.26 -21.07
C GLY A 6 3.98 -20.77 -21.21
N CYS A 7 4.56 -20.35 -22.34
CA CYS A 7 4.97 -18.96 -22.52
C CYS A 7 3.79 -18.09 -23.00
N SER A 8 3.63 -16.92 -22.37
CA SER A 8 2.48 -16.04 -22.66
C SER A 8 2.45 -15.52 -24.09
N ASN A 9 3.59 -15.07 -24.62
CA ASN A 9 3.72 -14.55 -25.98
C ASN A 9 3.29 -15.57 -27.06
N VAL A 10 3.74 -16.82 -26.94
CA VAL A 10 3.37 -17.91 -27.86
C VAL A 10 1.89 -18.26 -27.70
N THR A 11 1.41 -18.29 -26.45
CA THR A 11 0.02 -18.62 -26.14
C THR A 11 -0.94 -17.59 -26.72
N GLU A 12 -0.62 -16.30 -26.61
CA GLU A 12 -1.42 -15.19 -27.15
C GLU A 12 -1.47 -15.19 -28.67
N ALA A 13 -0.33 -15.40 -29.33
CA ALA A 13 -0.29 -15.55 -30.79
C ALA A 13 -1.16 -16.72 -31.27
N LEU A 14 -1.13 -17.86 -30.57
CA LEU A 14 -1.99 -19.00 -30.88
C LEU A 14 -3.47 -18.72 -30.57
N ALA A 15 -3.77 -18.03 -29.47
CA ALA A 15 -5.13 -17.75 -29.03
C ALA A 15 -5.89 -16.86 -30.03
N HIS A 16 -5.19 -16.02 -30.80
CA HIS A 16 -5.77 -15.29 -31.94
C HIS A 16 -6.12 -16.17 -33.14
N ILE A 17 -5.44 -17.31 -33.32
CA ILE A 17 -5.58 -18.16 -34.51
C ILE A 17 -6.60 -19.29 -34.29
N VAL A 18 -6.64 -19.88 -33.09
CA VAL A 18 -7.52 -21.02 -32.81
C VAL A 18 -9.02 -20.79 -33.07
N PRO A 19 -9.60 -19.58 -32.98
CA PRO A 19 -10.99 -19.34 -33.33
C PRO A 19 -11.30 -19.60 -34.82
N TYR A 20 -10.34 -19.36 -35.72
CA TYR A 20 -10.52 -19.63 -37.16
C TYR A 20 -10.61 -21.13 -37.48
N TRP A 21 -10.13 -21.99 -36.57
CA TRP A 21 -10.14 -23.44 -36.71
C TRP A 21 -11.13 -24.12 -35.75
N ASN A 22 -11.92 -23.34 -35.00
CA ASN A 22 -12.83 -23.85 -33.97
C ASN A 22 -12.13 -24.77 -32.95
N ILE A 23 -10.91 -24.42 -32.53
CA ILE A 23 -10.12 -25.21 -31.57
C ILE A 23 -10.16 -24.55 -30.20
N VAL A 24 -10.54 -25.32 -29.16
CA VAL A 24 -10.35 -24.89 -27.77
C VAL A 24 -8.89 -25.09 -27.36
N GLN A 25 -8.23 -24.01 -26.93
CA GLN A 25 -6.85 -24.01 -26.45
C GLN A 25 -6.82 -23.98 -24.93
N VAL A 26 -6.03 -24.86 -24.32
CA VAL A 26 -5.82 -24.90 -22.86
C VAL A 26 -4.33 -24.70 -22.55
N SER A 27 -3.94 -23.55 -21.99
CA SER A 27 -2.56 -23.30 -21.56
C SER A 27 -2.35 -23.72 -20.10
N TYR A 28 -1.18 -24.26 -19.80
CA TYR A 28 -0.80 -24.65 -18.44
C TYR A 28 0.11 -23.65 -17.72
N GLY A 29 0.56 -22.59 -18.40
CA GLY A 29 1.61 -21.71 -17.86
C GLY A 29 1.54 -20.23 -18.28
N SER A 30 0.66 -19.87 -19.20
CA SER A 30 0.51 -18.47 -19.64
C SER A 30 -0.18 -17.60 -18.59
N LYS A 31 0.56 -16.64 -18.03
CA LYS A 31 0.08 -15.77 -16.94
C LYS A 31 -0.37 -14.37 -17.38
N SER A 32 -0.24 -14.01 -18.65
CA SER A 32 -0.61 -12.66 -19.14
C SER A 32 -2.08 -12.33 -18.82
N PRO A 33 -2.37 -11.16 -18.21
CA PRO A 33 -3.73 -10.70 -18.00
C PRO A 33 -4.53 -10.46 -19.29
N THR A 34 -3.87 -10.20 -20.43
CA THR A 34 -4.56 -9.96 -21.72
C THR A 34 -5.46 -11.13 -22.13
N LEU A 35 -5.02 -12.35 -21.83
CA LEU A 35 -5.70 -13.59 -22.19
C LEU A 35 -7.02 -13.84 -21.43
N SER A 36 -7.30 -13.05 -20.39
CA SER A 36 -8.57 -13.10 -19.64
C SER A 36 -9.76 -12.56 -20.43
N ASP A 37 -9.53 -11.75 -21.49
CA ASP A 37 -10.61 -11.17 -22.28
C ASP A 37 -11.27 -12.22 -23.19
N ALA A 38 -12.40 -12.76 -22.72
CA ALA A 38 -13.19 -13.74 -23.44
C ALA A 38 -13.81 -13.22 -24.76
N LYS A 39 -13.86 -11.90 -24.99
CA LYS A 39 -14.31 -11.34 -26.27
C LYS A 39 -13.24 -11.52 -27.35
N THR A 40 -11.99 -11.23 -27.00
CA THR A 40 -10.83 -11.41 -27.88
C THR A 40 -10.43 -12.88 -28.00
N PHE A 41 -10.50 -13.64 -26.90
CA PHE A 41 -10.04 -15.03 -26.81
C PHE A 41 -11.17 -16.00 -26.40
N PRO A 42 -12.21 -16.19 -27.24
CA PRO A 42 -13.43 -16.94 -26.85
C PRO A 42 -13.23 -18.44 -26.64
N PHE A 43 -12.14 -19.01 -27.19
CA PHE A 43 -11.82 -20.45 -27.12
C PHE A 43 -10.60 -20.75 -26.23
N PHE A 44 -10.17 -19.78 -25.42
CA PHE A 44 -9.01 -19.92 -24.56
C PHE A 44 -9.40 -20.30 -23.13
N PHE A 45 -8.61 -21.19 -22.52
CA PHE A 45 -8.65 -21.53 -21.10
C PHE A 45 -7.23 -21.73 -20.57
N ARG A 46 -7.04 -21.61 -19.25
CA ARG A 46 -5.75 -21.94 -18.62
C ARG A 46 -5.88 -22.49 -17.20
N THR A 47 -5.01 -23.45 -16.87
CA THR A 47 -4.93 -24.04 -15.52
C THR A 47 -3.96 -23.33 -14.58
N VAL A 48 -3.19 -22.36 -15.10
CA VAL A 48 -2.46 -21.39 -14.29
C VAL A 48 -3.35 -20.16 -14.05
N ALA A 49 -3.27 -19.56 -12.87
CA ALA A 49 -3.93 -18.30 -12.61
C ALA A 49 -3.15 -17.13 -13.25
N PRO A 50 -3.82 -16.08 -13.76
CA PRO A 50 -3.13 -14.86 -14.21
C PRO A 50 -2.37 -14.17 -13.09
N ASP A 51 -1.38 -13.36 -13.43
CA ASP A 51 -0.67 -12.51 -12.47
C ASP A 51 -1.63 -11.52 -11.76
N SER A 52 -2.66 -11.04 -12.47
CA SER A 52 -3.70 -10.18 -11.86
C SER A 52 -4.60 -10.89 -10.85
N SER A 53 -4.61 -12.23 -10.81
CA SER A 53 -5.36 -12.95 -9.77
C SER A 53 -4.82 -12.68 -8.36
N HIS A 54 -3.56 -12.25 -8.23
CA HIS A 54 -2.94 -11.97 -6.93
C HIS A 54 -3.46 -10.68 -6.29
N ASP A 55 -4.06 -9.80 -7.10
CA ASP A 55 -4.48 -8.46 -6.68
C ASP A 55 -5.54 -8.52 -5.59
N ILE A 56 -6.48 -9.47 -5.67
CA ILE A 56 -7.50 -9.68 -4.64
C ILE A 56 -6.89 -9.97 -3.26
N ALA A 57 -5.83 -10.80 -3.18
CA ALA A 57 -5.16 -11.08 -1.91
C ALA A 57 -4.41 -9.87 -1.38
N LYS A 58 -3.77 -9.07 -2.27
CA LYS A 58 -3.12 -7.80 -1.89
C LYS A 58 -4.14 -6.83 -1.32
N ILE A 59 -5.29 -6.67 -1.96
CA ILE A 59 -6.39 -5.79 -1.52
C ILE A 59 -6.92 -6.23 -0.16
N HIS A 60 -7.24 -7.51 0.02
CA HIS A 60 -7.69 -8.01 1.32
C HIS A 60 -6.65 -7.82 2.44
N PHE A 61 -5.36 -7.95 2.11
CA PHE A 61 -4.27 -7.70 3.05
C PHE A 61 -4.20 -6.21 3.45
N ILE A 62 -4.31 -5.30 2.48
CA ILE A 62 -4.34 -3.85 2.71
C ILE A 62 -5.57 -3.45 3.56
N LYS A 63 -6.74 -4.01 3.25
CA LYS A 63 -7.99 -3.80 4.01
C LYS A 63 -7.89 -4.28 5.44
N HIS A 64 -7.23 -5.40 5.69
CA HIS A 64 -7.03 -5.94 7.04
C HIS A 64 -6.31 -4.93 7.95
N TYR A 65 -5.29 -4.24 7.43
CA TYR A 65 -4.54 -3.21 8.15
C TYR A 65 -5.13 -1.79 8.07
N LYS A 66 -6.28 -1.64 7.40
CA LYS A 66 -6.97 -0.35 7.22
C LYS A 66 -6.10 0.72 6.56
N TRP A 67 -5.19 0.31 5.69
CA TRP A 67 -4.42 1.26 4.89
C TRP A 67 -5.30 1.81 3.77
N GLN A 68 -5.51 3.12 3.77
CA GLN A 68 -6.38 3.80 2.79
C GLN A 68 -5.62 4.33 1.57
N VAL A 69 -4.29 4.39 1.67
CA VAL A 69 -3.42 5.06 0.71
C VAL A 69 -2.28 4.11 0.33
N VAL A 70 -2.06 3.94 -0.97
CA VAL A 70 -0.97 3.12 -1.52
C VAL A 70 -0.30 3.81 -2.70
N ALA A 71 0.90 3.34 -3.04
CA ALA A 71 1.57 3.67 -4.29
C ALA A 71 1.96 2.39 -5.04
N THR A 72 2.05 2.47 -6.36
CA THR A 72 2.53 1.38 -7.20
C THR A 72 3.86 1.73 -7.84
N PHE A 73 4.75 0.75 -7.93
CA PHE A 73 6.08 0.88 -8.53
C PHE A 73 6.32 -0.29 -9.49
N SER A 74 6.23 -0.03 -10.80
CA SER A 74 6.22 -1.08 -11.82
C SER A 74 7.24 -0.87 -12.94
N GLU A 75 7.80 -1.98 -13.41
CA GLU A 75 8.64 -2.00 -14.61
C GLU A 75 7.78 -1.76 -15.86
N SER A 76 8.29 -1.02 -16.84
CA SER A 76 7.53 -0.57 -18.02
C SER A 76 7.12 -1.69 -18.98
N GLU A 77 7.63 -2.92 -18.79
CA GLU A 77 7.21 -4.06 -19.61
C GLU A 77 5.78 -4.49 -19.29
N ASN A 78 5.01 -4.87 -20.32
CA ASN A 78 3.60 -5.23 -20.19
C ASN A 78 3.33 -6.33 -19.15
N ALA A 79 4.25 -7.28 -18.98
CA ALA A 79 4.12 -8.34 -17.99
C ALA A 79 3.97 -7.81 -16.55
N TYR A 80 4.58 -6.66 -16.25
CA TYR A 80 4.54 -6.06 -14.92
C TYR A 80 3.56 -4.90 -14.82
N LEU A 81 3.35 -4.17 -15.92
CA LEU A 81 2.46 -3.01 -15.99
C LEU A 81 0.98 -3.39 -16.02
N LEU A 82 0.61 -4.45 -16.75
CA LEU A 82 -0.79 -4.85 -16.91
C LEU A 82 -1.47 -5.28 -15.60
N PRO A 83 -0.85 -6.14 -14.75
CA PRO A 83 -1.43 -6.46 -13.45
C PRO A 83 -1.66 -5.22 -12.59
N VAL A 84 -0.70 -4.27 -12.58
CA VAL A 84 -0.83 -3.04 -11.80
C VAL A 84 -1.97 -2.15 -12.29
N ASN A 85 -2.19 -2.04 -13.60
CA ASN A 85 -3.32 -1.27 -14.14
C ASN A 85 -4.68 -1.88 -13.77
N GLN A 86 -4.75 -3.21 -13.65
CA GLN A 86 -5.95 -3.89 -13.19
C GLN A 86 -6.14 -3.67 -11.68
N LEU A 87 -5.10 -3.87 -10.88
CA LEU A 87 -5.08 -3.63 -9.44
C LEU A 87 -5.57 -2.23 -9.06
N ILE A 88 -5.17 -1.19 -9.80
CA ILE A 88 -5.60 0.20 -9.51
C ILE A 88 -7.12 0.32 -9.58
N LYS A 89 -7.76 -0.31 -10.58
CA LYS A 89 -9.22 -0.30 -10.70
C LYS A 89 -9.88 -1.03 -9.55
N GLU A 90 -9.37 -2.20 -9.19
CA GLU A 90 -9.90 -3.01 -8.08
C GLU A 90 -9.70 -2.33 -6.71
N LEU A 91 -8.62 -1.54 -6.53
CA LEU A 91 -8.40 -0.72 -5.34
C LEU A 91 -9.44 0.41 -5.22
N GLU A 92 -9.76 1.08 -6.33
CA GLU A 92 -10.75 2.16 -6.37
C GLU A 92 -12.17 1.65 -6.04
N GLU A 93 -12.53 0.46 -6.54
CA GLU A 93 -13.80 -0.22 -6.21
C GLU A 93 -13.94 -0.49 -4.70
N GLU A 94 -12.82 -0.66 -4.00
CA GLU A 94 -12.76 -0.95 -2.56
C GLU A 94 -12.47 0.29 -1.69
N ASN A 95 -12.58 1.50 -2.26
CA ASN A 95 -12.30 2.80 -1.61
C ASN A 95 -10.87 2.95 -1.07
N ILE A 96 -9.88 2.36 -1.75
CA ILE A 96 -8.45 2.54 -1.44
C ILE A 96 -7.84 3.44 -2.52
N THR A 97 -7.24 4.55 -2.11
CA THR A 97 -6.70 5.54 -3.04
C THR A 97 -5.25 5.20 -3.42
N CYS A 98 -5.01 4.99 -4.72
CA CYS A 98 -3.66 4.95 -5.28
C CYS A 98 -3.19 6.38 -5.57
N ILE A 99 -2.35 6.96 -4.72
CA ILE A 99 -1.89 8.36 -4.88
C ILE A 99 -0.89 8.48 -6.04
N ALA A 100 -0.08 7.45 -6.25
CA ALA A 100 0.99 7.49 -7.22
C ALA A 100 1.18 6.17 -7.92
N THR A 101 1.26 6.26 -9.24
CA THR A 101 1.62 5.14 -10.12
C THR A 101 2.93 5.50 -10.80
N VAL A 102 4.00 4.84 -10.36
CA VAL A 102 5.35 5.10 -10.83
C VAL A 102 5.80 3.95 -11.72
N THR A 103 6.04 4.25 -12.99
CA THR A 103 6.61 3.33 -13.97
C THR A 103 8.08 3.64 -14.19
N PHE A 104 8.91 2.60 -14.32
CA PHE A 104 10.34 2.76 -14.54
C PHE A 104 10.88 1.80 -15.61
N SER A 105 12.05 2.16 -16.13
CA SER A 105 12.90 1.33 -16.98
C SER A 105 14.26 1.13 -16.32
N ILE A 106 15.10 0.27 -16.91
CA ILE A 106 16.42 -0.07 -16.38
C ILE A 106 17.35 1.15 -16.19
N ASP A 107 17.12 2.22 -16.95
CA ASP A 107 17.98 3.41 -16.96
C ASP A 107 17.54 4.46 -15.92
N ASN A 108 16.26 4.51 -15.55
CA ASN A 108 15.72 5.59 -14.71
C ASN A 108 15.19 5.14 -13.34
N TYR A 109 15.25 3.85 -12.99
CA TYR A 109 14.67 3.32 -11.73
C TYR A 109 15.13 4.05 -10.46
N LYS A 110 16.35 4.58 -10.41
CA LYS A 110 16.88 5.33 -9.26
C LYS A 110 16.17 6.68 -9.08
N GLU A 111 15.94 7.40 -10.17
CA GLU A 111 15.24 8.69 -10.13
C GLU A 111 13.77 8.48 -9.75
N GLN A 112 13.14 7.45 -10.31
CA GLN A 112 11.77 7.08 -10.00
C GLN A 112 11.58 6.68 -8.52
N LEU A 113 12.55 5.97 -7.92
CA LEU A 113 12.53 5.69 -6.48
C LEU A 113 12.69 6.94 -5.63
N ARG A 114 13.51 7.92 -6.05
CA ARG A 114 13.65 9.21 -5.33
C ARG A 114 12.37 10.04 -5.41
N PHE A 115 11.74 10.05 -6.57
CA PHE A 115 10.43 10.66 -6.75
C PHE A 115 9.40 10.00 -5.84
N LEU A 116 9.32 8.66 -5.84
CA LEU A 116 8.42 7.91 -4.96
C LEU A 116 8.66 8.22 -3.47
N LYS A 117 9.93 8.33 -3.06
CA LYS A 117 10.28 8.72 -1.68
C LYS A 117 9.78 10.12 -1.33
N ALA A 118 9.87 11.08 -2.25
CA ALA A 118 9.44 12.46 -2.01
C ALA A 118 7.94 12.60 -1.77
N LEU A 119 7.14 11.64 -2.24
CA LEU A 119 5.69 11.59 -2.00
C LEU A 119 5.30 11.14 -0.59
N ASP A 120 6.27 10.65 0.21
CA ASP A 120 6.07 10.22 1.60
C ASP A 120 5.03 9.08 1.78
N ILE A 121 4.89 8.22 0.76
CA ILE A 121 3.97 7.08 0.78
C ILE A 121 4.70 5.84 1.30
N ARG A 122 4.07 5.15 2.26
CA ARG A 122 4.71 4.08 3.04
C ARG A 122 4.30 2.66 2.63
N ILE A 123 3.13 2.50 2.00
CA ILE A 123 2.65 1.22 1.48
C ILE A 123 2.86 1.19 -0.04
N ILE A 124 3.76 0.33 -0.50
CA ILE A 124 4.21 0.29 -1.89
C ILE A 124 3.96 -1.09 -2.48
N ILE A 125 3.27 -1.15 -3.61
CA ILE A 125 3.03 -2.37 -4.37
C ILE A 125 4.00 -2.40 -5.55
N GLY A 126 4.93 -3.35 -5.52
CA GLY A 126 5.98 -3.47 -6.53
C GLY A 126 5.69 -4.58 -7.53
N SER A 127 5.93 -4.30 -8.81
CA SER A 127 5.81 -5.28 -9.90
C SER A 127 7.01 -5.14 -10.84
N PHE A 128 7.97 -6.06 -10.75
CA PHE A 128 9.21 -5.97 -11.52
C PHE A 128 9.95 -7.30 -11.62
N SER A 129 10.83 -7.40 -12.61
CA SER A 129 11.58 -8.62 -12.92
C SER A 129 12.56 -9.03 -11.81
N THR A 130 12.88 -10.32 -11.77
CA THR A 130 13.93 -10.87 -10.90
C THR A 130 15.32 -10.31 -11.20
N LYS A 131 15.52 -9.75 -12.40
CA LYS A 131 16.74 -9.05 -12.82
C LYS A 131 16.84 -7.66 -12.18
N MET A 132 15.72 -6.95 -12.08
CA MET A 132 15.66 -5.60 -11.51
C MET A 132 15.56 -5.61 -9.99
N ALA A 133 14.97 -6.64 -9.38
CA ALA A 133 14.77 -6.72 -7.94
C ALA A 133 16.05 -6.43 -7.10
N PRO A 134 17.22 -7.04 -7.36
CA PRO A 134 18.44 -6.75 -6.58
C PRO A 134 18.90 -5.29 -6.69
N ARG A 135 18.69 -4.65 -7.85
CA ARG A 135 19.06 -3.25 -8.09
C ARG A 135 18.15 -2.30 -7.32
N ILE A 136 16.84 -2.59 -7.36
CA ILE A 136 15.81 -1.83 -6.65
C ILE A 136 16.02 -1.94 -5.13
N PHE A 137 16.16 -3.16 -4.61
CA PHE A 137 16.39 -3.36 -3.17
C PHE A 137 17.69 -2.77 -2.66
N CYS A 138 18.73 -2.68 -3.50
CA CYS A 138 19.95 -1.96 -3.15
C CYS A 138 19.68 -0.45 -2.99
N GLU A 139 18.92 0.15 -3.90
CA GLU A 139 18.60 1.58 -3.82
C GLU A 139 17.60 1.88 -2.69
N ILE A 140 16.63 0.98 -2.43
CA ILE A 140 15.73 1.03 -1.26
C ILE A 140 16.54 1.10 0.04
N TYR A 141 17.61 0.30 0.15
CA TYR A 141 18.52 0.36 1.29
C TYR A 141 19.18 1.75 1.41
N ASN A 142 19.75 2.26 0.31
CA ASN A 142 20.44 3.55 0.31
C ASN A 142 19.49 4.73 0.59
N LEU A 143 18.23 4.61 0.19
CA LEU A 143 17.18 5.60 0.41
C LEU A 143 16.44 5.42 1.76
N ASN A 144 16.79 4.42 2.57
CA ASN A 144 16.08 4.07 3.80
C ASN A 144 14.58 3.82 3.61
N MET A 145 14.16 3.30 2.45
CA MET A 145 12.76 2.94 2.15
C MET A 145 12.40 1.52 2.64
N HIS A 146 12.90 1.14 3.81
CA HIS A 146 12.72 -0.19 4.41
C HIS A 146 12.55 -0.04 5.93
N GLY A 147 12.26 -1.15 6.61
CA GLY A 147 12.19 -1.17 8.07
C GLY A 147 10.80 -0.85 8.60
N LYS A 148 10.73 -0.15 9.74
CA LYS A 148 9.49 0.12 10.47
C LYS A 148 8.51 1.06 9.75
N GLU A 149 8.98 1.83 8.79
CA GLU A 149 8.18 2.87 8.15
C GLU A 149 7.64 2.47 6.78
N TYR A 150 8.13 1.40 6.15
CA TYR A 150 7.78 1.05 4.78
C TYR A 150 7.36 -0.40 4.66
N VAL A 151 6.31 -0.65 3.88
CA VAL A 151 5.85 -1.98 3.52
C VAL A 151 5.91 -2.12 2.00
N TRP A 152 6.63 -3.13 1.54
CA TRP A 152 6.67 -3.52 0.13
C TRP A 152 5.85 -4.79 -0.05
N ILE A 153 4.86 -4.74 -0.94
CA ILE A 153 4.02 -5.87 -1.33
C ILE A 153 4.39 -6.26 -2.76
N LEU A 154 4.89 -7.48 -2.94
CA LEU A 154 5.38 -7.98 -4.23
C LEU A 154 4.64 -9.26 -4.64
N GLU A 155 4.77 -9.60 -5.91
CA GLU A 155 4.51 -10.96 -6.38
C GLU A 155 5.76 -11.84 -6.19
N LYS A 156 5.57 -13.09 -5.76
CA LYS A 156 6.64 -14.08 -5.66
C LYS A 156 6.69 -14.96 -6.90
N THR A 157 7.83 -14.90 -7.57
CA THR A 157 8.12 -15.70 -8.76
C THR A 157 8.92 -16.96 -8.42
N GLN A 158 8.61 -18.08 -9.07
CA GLN A 158 9.39 -19.33 -8.94
C GLN A 158 10.80 -19.10 -9.52
N ASN A 159 11.83 -19.37 -8.72
CA ASN A 159 13.26 -19.09 -8.95
C ASN A 159 13.77 -17.73 -8.47
N GLN A 160 13.32 -17.24 -7.32
CA GLN A 160 14.02 -16.18 -6.58
C GLN A 160 15.26 -16.70 -5.84
N CYS A 161 16.17 -17.35 -6.56
CA CYS A 161 17.59 -17.23 -6.20
C CYS A 161 18.09 -16.01 -6.95
N TRP A 162 17.89 -14.81 -6.37
CA TRP A 162 18.43 -13.60 -6.97
C TRP A 162 19.93 -13.82 -7.13
N ASN A 163 20.40 -13.80 -8.37
CA ASN A 163 21.82 -13.83 -8.61
C ASN A 163 22.33 -12.46 -8.14
N ILE A 164 22.80 -12.41 -6.90
CA ILE A 164 23.26 -11.18 -6.25
C ILE A 164 24.50 -10.76 -7.03
N THR A 165 24.25 -9.93 -8.04
CA THR A 165 25.30 -9.32 -8.84
C THR A 165 26.17 -8.47 -7.93
N SER A 166 27.44 -8.33 -8.31
CA SER A 166 28.50 -7.63 -7.57
C SER A 166 28.21 -6.15 -7.26
N LEU A 167 27.10 -5.59 -7.76
CA LEU A 167 26.71 -4.19 -7.59
C LEU A 167 26.32 -3.82 -6.15
N CYS A 168 25.86 -4.77 -5.33
CA CYS A 168 25.43 -4.48 -3.96
C CYS A 168 25.79 -5.61 -2.99
N SER A 169 26.18 -5.24 -1.76
CA SER A 169 26.47 -6.22 -0.72
C SER A 169 25.20 -7.01 -0.36
N ARG A 170 25.32 -8.34 -0.30
CA ARG A 170 24.25 -9.26 0.14
C ARG A 170 23.60 -8.84 1.45
N ARG A 171 24.38 -8.27 2.39
CA ARG A 171 23.86 -7.79 3.68
C ARG A 171 22.87 -6.63 3.52
N LYS A 172 23.12 -5.70 2.60
CA LYS A 172 22.22 -4.57 2.32
C LYS A 172 20.89 -5.06 1.77
N ILE A 173 20.94 -5.97 0.80
CA ILE A 173 19.73 -6.54 0.18
C ILE A 173 18.89 -7.30 1.22
N ILE A 174 19.50 -8.20 1.99
CA ILE A 174 18.77 -8.95 3.03
C ILE A 174 18.10 -8.01 4.03
N LYS A 175 18.80 -6.96 4.45
CA LYS A 175 18.25 -5.97 5.39
C LYS A 175 17.12 -5.14 4.78
N ALA A 176 17.19 -4.80 3.50
CA ALA A 176 16.11 -4.09 2.79
C ALA A 176 14.89 -4.98 2.49
N MET A 177 15.11 -6.29 2.34
CA MET A 177 14.04 -7.27 2.09
C MET A 177 13.28 -7.68 3.36
N GLU A 178 13.83 -7.41 4.53
CA GLU A 178 13.21 -7.80 5.80
C GLU A 178 11.86 -7.09 5.98
N GLY A 179 10.80 -7.87 6.20
CA GLY A 179 9.43 -7.38 6.31
C GLY A 179 8.67 -7.25 4.98
N VAL A 180 9.30 -7.52 3.83
CA VAL A 180 8.61 -7.56 2.53
C VAL A 180 7.51 -8.63 2.55
N VAL A 181 6.33 -8.27 2.06
CA VAL A 181 5.18 -9.15 1.90
C VAL A 181 5.14 -9.61 0.44
N MET A 182 4.89 -10.90 0.23
CA MET A 182 4.81 -11.49 -1.09
C MET A 182 3.57 -12.35 -1.26
N VAL A 183 2.96 -12.27 -2.44
CA VAL A 183 1.79 -13.07 -2.81
C VAL A 183 2.19 -14.09 -3.89
N GLU A 184 1.73 -15.33 -3.76
CA GLU A 184 1.90 -16.38 -4.76
C GLU A 184 0.66 -17.30 -4.85
N ASP A 185 0.61 -18.10 -5.92
CA ASP A 185 -0.40 -19.15 -6.08
C ASP A 185 -0.23 -20.24 -5.02
N TYR A 186 -1.32 -20.63 -4.34
CA TYR A 186 -1.32 -21.77 -3.43
C TYR A 186 -1.76 -23.05 -4.16
N TYR A 187 -0.77 -23.85 -4.57
CA TYR A 187 -1.01 -25.22 -5.01
C TYR A 187 -0.97 -26.13 -3.79
N GLY A 188 -2.12 -26.69 -3.41
CA GLY A 188 -2.26 -27.43 -2.15
C GLY A 188 -1.19 -28.52 -1.98
N ARG A 189 -0.82 -28.82 -0.73
CA ARG A 189 0.13 -29.91 -0.39
C ARG A 189 -0.51 -31.32 -0.57
N TYR A 190 -1.18 -31.55 -1.71
CA TYR A 190 -1.85 -32.81 -2.01
C TYR A 190 -0.85 -33.95 -2.22
N ASP A 191 -1.35 -35.18 -1.99
CA ASP A 191 -0.59 -36.35 -1.55
C ASP A 191 0.67 -36.62 -2.39
N ARG A 192 1.83 -36.21 -1.86
CA ARG A 192 3.16 -36.46 -2.46
C ARG A 192 3.47 -37.95 -2.60
N LYS A 193 2.60 -38.87 -2.15
CA LYS A 193 2.73 -40.32 -2.40
C LYS A 193 2.70 -40.66 -3.90
N LEU A 194 1.90 -39.97 -4.71
CA LEU A 194 1.93 -40.16 -6.18
C LEU A 194 3.28 -39.70 -6.75
N LEU A 195 3.85 -38.64 -6.19
CA LEU A 195 5.11 -38.03 -6.60
C LEU A 195 6.34 -38.88 -6.25
N LYS A 196 6.28 -39.70 -5.19
CA LYS A 196 7.37 -40.63 -4.84
C LYS A 196 7.62 -41.71 -5.90
N HIS A 197 6.62 -42.00 -6.74
CA HIS A 197 6.73 -43.02 -7.79
C HIS A 197 7.33 -42.46 -9.09
N ILE A 198 7.39 -41.13 -9.24
CA ILE A 198 7.87 -40.45 -10.45
C ILE A 198 9.23 -39.81 -10.13
N ASN A 199 10.30 -40.47 -10.55
CA ASN A 199 11.69 -40.09 -10.24
C ASN A 199 12.17 -38.87 -11.07
N VAL A 200 11.40 -37.78 -11.07
CA VAL A 200 11.63 -36.57 -11.89
C VAL A 200 11.65 -35.32 -11.00
N SER A 201 12.54 -34.38 -11.33
CA SER A 201 12.62 -33.07 -10.66
C SER A 201 11.29 -32.32 -10.82
N PHE A 202 10.66 -32.01 -9.70
CA PHE A 202 9.32 -31.42 -9.65
C PHE A 202 9.34 -29.91 -9.93
N SER A 203 8.49 -29.46 -10.85
CA SER A 203 8.17 -28.04 -11.05
C SER A 203 6.66 -27.83 -10.90
N ASN A 204 6.23 -26.68 -10.39
CA ASN A 204 4.80 -26.38 -10.30
C ASN A 204 4.15 -26.34 -11.69
N SER A 205 4.91 -25.96 -12.74
CA SER A 205 4.45 -26.04 -14.13
C SER A 205 4.07 -27.47 -14.55
N ALA A 206 4.75 -28.51 -14.03
CA ALA A 206 4.42 -29.89 -14.33
C ALA A 206 3.05 -30.30 -13.73
N LEU A 207 2.74 -29.83 -12.52
CA LEU A 207 1.41 -30.02 -11.91
C LEU A 207 0.31 -29.41 -12.78
N LEU A 208 0.52 -28.17 -13.21
CA LEU A 208 -0.47 -27.42 -13.99
C LEU A 208 -0.68 -28.04 -15.37
N ALA A 209 0.38 -28.58 -15.98
CA ALA A 209 0.30 -29.30 -17.25
C ALA A 209 -0.47 -30.62 -17.11
N TYR A 210 -0.23 -31.37 -16.03
CA TYR A 210 -1.00 -32.57 -15.72
C TYR A 210 -2.49 -32.24 -15.58
N ASP A 211 -2.80 -31.21 -14.80
CA ASP A 211 -4.16 -30.76 -14.58
C ASP A 211 -4.83 -30.21 -15.85
N ALA A 212 -4.08 -29.58 -16.76
CA ALA A 212 -4.59 -29.14 -18.06
C ALA A 212 -5.04 -30.32 -18.93
N ILE A 213 -4.23 -31.38 -18.99
CA ILE A 213 -4.57 -32.61 -19.72
C ILE A 213 -5.82 -33.26 -19.12
N TRP A 214 -5.90 -33.34 -17.78
CA TRP A 214 -7.10 -33.87 -17.11
C TRP A 214 -8.34 -33.01 -17.35
N ALA A 215 -8.21 -31.69 -17.36
CA ALA A 215 -9.31 -30.80 -17.69
C ALA A 215 -9.82 -31.06 -19.11
N MET A 216 -8.91 -31.19 -20.08
CA MET A 216 -9.26 -31.54 -21.46
C MET A 216 -9.94 -32.91 -21.56
N ALA A 217 -9.41 -33.93 -20.88
CA ALA A 217 -9.97 -35.28 -20.90
C ALA A 217 -11.38 -35.34 -20.28
N LEU A 218 -11.60 -34.65 -19.15
CA LEU A 218 -12.91 -34.58 -18.51
C LEU A 218 -13.91 -33.79 -19.34
N ALA A 219 -13.47 -32.74 -20.02
CA ALA A 219 -14.32 -31.98 -20.94
C ALA A 219 -14.74 -32.84 -22.14
N LEU A 220 -13.81 -33.58 -22.75
CA LEU A 220 -14.12 -34.53 -23.82
C LEU A 220 -15.11 -35.60 -23.39
N LYS A 221 -14.91 -36.17 -22.19
CA LYS A 221 -15.82 -37.18 -21.61
C LYS A 221 -17.23 -36.62 -21.38
N LYS A 222 -17.34 -35.40 -20.85
CA LYS A 222 -18.64 -34.76 -20.55
C LYS A 222 -19.36 -34.27 -21.80
N ALA A 223 -18.63 -33.92 -22.85
CA ALA A 223 -19.22 -33.48 -24.11
C ALA A 223 -19.87 -34.63 -24.92
N ASP A 224 -19.90 -35.86 -24.42
CA ASP A 224 -20.52 -37.04 -25.08
C ASP A 224 -20.18 -37.10 -26.57
N VAL A 225 -18.89 -36.99 -26.91
CA VAL A 225 -18.41 -37.07 -28.30
C VAL A 225 -18.56 -38.51 -28.76
N ARG A 226 -19.72 -38.84 -29.35
CA ARG A 226 -20.10 -40.21 -29.75
C ARG A 226 -19.24 -40.78 -30.89
N SER A 227 -18.67 -39.92 -31.73
CA SER A 227 -17.79 -40.30 -32.84
C SER A 227 -16.66 -39.26 -33.00
N PRO A 228 -15.42 -39.56 -32.56
CA PRO A 228 -14.26 -38.70 -32.80
C PRO A 228 -14.00 -38.42 -34.28
N ASP A 229 -14.46 -39.32 -35.15
CA ASP A 229 -14.29 -39.26 -36.61
C ASP A 229 -15.17 -38.18 -37.29
N GLU A 230 -16.14 -37.60 -36.58
CA GLU A 230 -17.00 -36.51 -37.07
C GLU A 230 -16.38 -35.11 -36.87
N PHE A 231 -15.15 -35.02 -36.35
CA PHE A 231 -14.49 -33.74 -36.15
C PHE A 231 -14.08 -33.09 -37.48
N HIS A 232 -14.57 -31.87 -37.68
CA HIS A 232 -14.16 -30.99 -38.77
C HIS A 232 -13.83 -29.60 -38.25
N TYR A 233 -12.74 -28.99 -38.72
CA TYR A 233 -12.33 -27.63 -38.31
C TYR A 233 -13.36 -26.54 -38.63
N GLN A 234 -14.34 -26.82 -39.50
CA GLN A 234 -15.44 -25.91 -39.81
C GLN A 234 -16.63 -26.06 -38.85
N ASN A 235 -16.69 -27.15 -38.08
CA ASN A 235 -17.78 -27.42 -37.17
C ASN A 235 -17.61 -26.63 -35.87
N LYS A 236 -18.39 -25.55 -35.75
CA LYS A 236 -18.40 -24.66 -34.58
C LYS A 236 -19.16 -25.26 -33.39
N ASP A 237 -20.12 -26.16 -33.63
CA ASP A 237 -21.00 -26.68 -32.58
C ASP A 237 -20.22 -27.51 -31.55
N MET A 238 -19.32 -28.36 -32.03
CA MET A 238 -18.44 -29.16 -31.16
C MET A 238 -17.52 -28.27 -30.31
N ALA A 239 -16.99 -27.20 -30.90
CA ALA A 239 -16.16 -26.24 -30.18
C ALA A 239 -16.95 -25.47 -29.11
N CYS A 240 -18.17 -25.02 -29.44
CA CYS A 240 -19.09 -24.39 -28.48
C CYS A 240 -19.44 -25.33 -27.33
N GLN A 241 -19.64 -26.62 -27.60
CA GLN A 241 -19.90 -27.63 -26.58
C GLN A 241 -18.69 -27.82 -25.67
N PHE A 242 -17.47 -27.85 -26.21
CA PHE A 242 -16.25 -27.91 -25.39
C PHE A 242 -16.09 -26.66 -24.52
N VAL A 243 -16.33 -25.45 -25.05
CA VAL A 243 -16.28 -24.21 -24.27
C VAL A 243 -17.30 -24.23 -23.13
N SER A 244 -18.54 -24.61 -23.43
CA SER A 244 -19.62 -24.78 -22.44
C SER A 244 -19.22 -25.77 -21.33
N THR A 245 -18.66 -26.90 -21.74
CA THR A 245 -18.24 -27.96 -20.80
C THR A 245 -17.08 -27.52 -19.93
N MET A 246 -16.09 -26.82 -20.51
CA MET A 246 -14.93 -26.28 -19.79
C MET A 246 -15.34 -25.23 -18.76
N ARG A 247 -16.26 -24.31 -19.11
CA ARG A 247 -16.76 -23.28 -18.16
C ARG A 247 -17.42 -23.87 -16.92
N ASN A 248 -18.11 -25.00 -17.08
CA ASN A 248 -18.80 -25.69 -15.99
C ASN A 248 -17.97 -26.83 -15.38
N LEU A 249 -16.68 -26.92 -15.73
CA LEU A 249 -15.81 -27.96 -15.23
C LEU A 249 -15.33 -27.63 -13.81
N GLU A 250 -15.57 -28.56 -12.89
CA GLU A 250 -15.06 -28.51 -11.52
C GLU A 250 -14.56 -29.90 -11.13
N PHE A 251 -13.30 -29.98 -10.67
CA PHE A 251 -12.70 -31.22 -10.18
C PHE A 251 -11.49 -30.93 -9.28
N ILE A 252 -11.02 -31.96 -8.56
CA ILE A 252 -9.79 -31.90 -7.75
C ILE A 252 -8.63 -32.45 -8.58
N GLY A 253 -7.71 -31.58 -8.97
CA GLY A 253 -6.45 -31.92 -9.64
C GLY A 253 -5.29 -32.12 -8.67
N LEU A 254 -4.09 -32.36 -9.21
CA LEU A 254 -2.87 -32.49 -8.38
C LEU A 254 -2.44 -31.16 -7.77
N SER A 255 -2.70 -30.04 -8.44
CA SER A 255 -2.41 -28.71 -7.92
C SER A 255 -3.50 -28.17 -6.98
N GLY A 256 -4.56 -28.95 -6.72
CA GLY A 256 -5.71 -28.58 -5.89
C GLY A 256 -7.02 -28.51 -6.67
N PRO A 257 -8.06 -27.87 -6.10
CA PRO A 257 -9.33 -27.69 -6.80
C PRO A 257 -9.12 -26.85 -8.07
N ILE A 258 -9.83 -27.21 -9.13
CA ILE A 258 -9.82 -26.54 -10.43
C ILE A 258 -11.25 -26.18 -10.77
N LYS A 259 -11.44 -24.88 -10.98
CA LYS A 259 -12.66 -24.26 -11.47
C LYS A 259 -12.27 -23.07 -12.33
N PHE A 260 -13.05 -22.79 -13.36
CA PHE A 260 -12.81 -21.66 -14.26
C PHE A 260 -13.79 -20.53 -14.00
N ASN A 261 -13.28 -19.30 -14.01
CA ASN A 261 -14.07 -18.08 -14.14
C ASN A 261 -13.70 -17.43 -15.48
N GLY A 262 -14.61 -17.47 -16.45
CA GLY A 262 -14.28 -17.17 -17.83
C GLY A 262 -13.25 -18.16 -18.37
N ALA A 263 -12.08 -17.66 -18.77
CA ALA A 263 -10.94 -18.47 -19.24
C ALA A 263 -9.98 -18.88 -18.11
N ASP A 264 -10.08 -18.23 -16.94
CA ASP A 264 -9.04 -18.27 -15.91
C ASP A 264 -9.35 -19.28 -14.82
N ARG A 265 -8.30 -19.94 -14.33
CA ARG A 265 -8.43 -20.74 -13.12
C ARG A 265 -8.65 -19.84 -11.91
N VAL A 266 -9.63 -20.20 -11.11
CA VAL A 266 -9.80 -19.70 -9.74
C VAL A 266 -9.03 -20.62 -8.79
N GLY A 267 -8.15 -20.05 -7.99
CA GLY A 267 -7.33 -20.78 -7.03
C GLY A 267 -7.05 -19.97 -5.78
N ASP A 268 -6.66 -20.68 -4.72
CA ASP A 268 -6.28 -20.06 -3.45
C ASP A 268 -4.91 -19.38 -3.58
N LEU A 269 -4.68 -18.36 -2.75
CA LEU A 269 -3.44 -17.57 -2.79
C LEU A 269 -2.75 -17.59 -1.43
N LEU A 270 -1.43 -17.63 -1.46
CA LEU A 270 -0.59 -17.63 -0.27
C LEU A 270 0.08 -16.27 -0.11
N VAL A 271 -0.06 -15.70 1.08
CA VAL A 271 0.66 -14.50 1.49
C VAL A 271 1.79 -14.93 2.42
N SER A 272 3.01 -14.54 2.07
CA SER A 272 4.23 -14.80 2.85
C SER A 272 4.93 -13.50 3.20
N GLN A 273 5.70 -13.50 4.28
CA GLN A 273 6.53 -12.38 4.72
C GLN A 273 7.98 -12.83 4.83
N ILE A 274 8.93 -11.96 4.48
CA ILE A 274 10.35 -12.18 4.82
C ILE A 274 10.57 -11.88 6.30
N GLN A 275 10.92 -12.91 7.06
CA GLN A 275 11.24 -12.85 8.49
C GLN A 275 12.59 -13.53 8.76
N GLY A 276 13.55 -12.80 9.32
CA GLY A 276 14.90 -13.30 9.58
C GLY A 276 15.61 -13.77 8.30
N GLY A 277 15.34 -13.11 7.17
CA GLY A 277 15.86 -13.49 5.85
C GLY A 277 15.27 -14.78 5.25
N LYS A 278 14.18 -15.33 5.80
CA LYS A 278 13.44 -16.47 5.24
C LYS A 278 12.02 -16.06 4.85
N SER A 279 11.51 -16.64 3.77
CA SER A 279 10.09 -16.51 3.39
C SER A 279 9.27 -17.40 4.30
N VAL A 280 8.34 -16.80 5.04
CA VAL A 280 7.46 -17.46 6.01
C VAL A 280 6.02 -17.21 5.61
N ASP A 281 5.21 -18.26 5.54
CA ASP A 281 3.79 -18.19 5.19
C ASP A 281 3.01 -17.52 6.35
N VAL A 282 2.20 -16.49 6.07
CA VAL A 282 1.49 -15.70 7.09
C VAL A 282 -0.02 -15.66 6.92
N ALA A 283 -0.54 -15.79 5.71
CA ALA A 283 -1.98 -15.86 5.47
C ALA A 283 -2.32 -16.66 4.22
N LEU A 284 -3.53 -17.24 4.21
CA LEU A 284 -4.09 -17.96 3.07
C LEU A 284 -5.38 -17.27 2.66
N TYR A 285 -5.48 -16.92 1.38
CA TYR A 285 -6.70 -16.43 0.77
C TYR A 285 -7.49 -17.62 0.21
N ASP A 286 -8.70 -17.81 0.74
CA ASP A 286 -9.64 -18.83 0.32
C ASP A 286 -10.53 -18.25 -0.79
N SER A 287 -10.34 -18.76 -2.01
CA SER A 287 -11.03 -18.28 -3.21
C SER A 287 -12.53 -18.62 -3.23
N ILE A 288 -12.95 -19.62 -2.45
CA ILE A 288 -14.36 -20.02 -2.35
C ILE A 288 -15.10 -19.11 -1.37
N LYS A 289 -14.47 -18.81 -0.23
CA LYS A 289 -15.06 -17.93 0.79
C LYS A 289 -14.86 -16.45 0.51
N ASN A 290 -13.95 -16.10 -0.40
CA ASN A 290 -13.53 -14.74 -0.66
C ASN A 290 -13.01 -14.03 0.60
N THR A 291 -12.12 -14.73 1.35
CA THR A 291 -11.58 -14.22 2.62
C THR A 291 -10.11 -14.54 2.79
N LEU A 292 -9.35 -13.57 3.31
CA LEU A 292 -7.96 -13.75 3.72
C LEU A 292 -7.88 -14.16 5.20
N GLY A 293 -7.42 -15.38 5.46
CA GLY A 293 -7.28 -15.94 6.79
C GLY A 293 -5.83 -16.02 7.27
N PHE A 294 -5.53 -15.41 8.41
CA PHE A 294 -4.20 -15.48 9.05
C PHE A 294 -4.02 -16.73 9.94
N ASN A 295 -5.13 -17.36 10.37
CA ASN A 295 -5.12 -18.53 11.25
C ASN A 295 -5.09 -19.85 10.47
N CYS A 296 -4.24 -19.96 9.45
CA CYS A 296 -4.09 -21.21 8.71
C CYS A 296 -3.14 -22.18 9.43
N LYS A 297 -3.34 -23.51 9.29
CA LYS A 297 -2.63 -24.55 10.06
C LYS A 297 -1.09 -24.49 9.97
N PHE A 298 -0.58 -23.91 8.88
CA PHE A 298 0.85 -23.80 8.59
C PHE A 298 1.32 -22.33 8.53
N CYS A 299 0.42 -21.38 8.81
CA CYS A 299 0.75 -19.97 8.84
C CYS A 299 1.44 -19.63 10.15
N HIS A 300 2.43 -18.76 10.07
CA HIS A 300 3.06 -18.12 11.20
C HIS A 300 2.51 -16.71 11.39
N ASN A 301 2.69 -16.17 12.59
CA ASN A 301 2.30 -14.79 12.86
C ASN A 301 3.16 -13.82 12.03
N ILE A 302 2.51 -12.80 11.51
CA ILE A 302 3.19 -11.67 10.89
C ILE A 302 4.01 -10.92 11.95
N SER A 303 5.22 -10.50 11.57
CA SER A 303 6.14 -9.79 12.44
C SER A 303 6.42 -8.41 11.86
N TRP A 304 6.08 -7.37 12.62
CA TRP A 304 6.42 -5.99 12.29
C TRP A 304 7.55 -5.50 13.20
N TYR A 305 8.29 -4.49 12.74
CA TYR A 305 9.33 -3.85 13.55
C TYR A 305 8.72 -3.27 14.82
N ASP A 306 9.31 -3.60 15.97
CA ASP A 306 8.84 -3.21 17.30
C ASP A 306 7.37 -3.58 17.60
N GLY A 307 6.79 -4.53 16.86
CA GLY A 307 5.38 -4.93 16.99
C GLY A 307 4.35 -3.92 16.49
N HIS A 308 4.79 -2.81 15.88
CA HIS A 308 3.90 -1.75 15.39
C HIS A 308 3.64 -1.88 13.89
N VAL A 309 2.38 -1.88 13.50
CA VAL A 309 1.98 -1.85 12.08
C VAL A 309 2.35 -0.48 11.49
N PRO A 310 3.05 -0.43 10.34
CA PRO A 310 3.36 0.83 9.69
C PRO A 310 2.10 1.61 9.30
N ILE A 311 2.15 2.94 9.43
CA ILE A 311 1.04 3.84 9.05
C ILE A 311 1.21 4.19 7.57
N ALA A 312 0.11 4.29 6.82
CA ALA A 312 0.16 4.55 5.38
C ALA A 312 0.71 5.94 5.00
N GLN A 313 0.44 6.96 5.83
CA GLN A 313 0.92 8.33 5.68
C GLN A 313 1.05 9.00 7.05
N HIS A 314 1.93 10.00 7.18
CA HIS A 314 2.00 10.83 8.38
C HIS A 314 0.71 11.65 8.58
N ILE A 315 0.16 11.60 9.79
CA ILE A 315 -0.99 12.41 10.19
C ILE A 315 -0.47 13.74 10.73
N PHE A 316 -0.66 14.82 9.96
CA PHE A 316 -0.36 16.17 10.44
C PHE A 316 -1.41 16.58 11.47
N LYS A 317 -1.00 16.76 12.73
CA LYS A 317 -1.86 17.28 13.79
C LYS A 317 -1.50 18.73 14.03
N GLU A 318 -2.36 19.64 13.57
CA GLU A 318 -2.21 21.05 13.89
C GLU A 318 -2.43 21.25 15.40
N THR A 319 -1.39 21.71 16.09
CA THR A 319 -1.45 22.06 17.51
C THR A 319 -1.28 23.56 17.64
N LEU A 320 -2.22 24.22 18.32
CA LEU A 320 -2.06 25.62 18.69
C LEU A 320 -0.91 25.73 19.70
N VAL A 321 0.09 26.54 19.35
CA VAL A 321 1.18 26.89 20.28
C VAL A 321 0.66 27.98 21.20
N THR A 322 0.41 27.65 22.45
CA THR A 322 -0.03 28.60 23.49
C THR A 322 1.13 28.98 24.39
N ILE A 323 1.08 30.17 25.00
CA ILE A 323 2.08 30.57 26.00
C ILE A 323 2.00 29.63 27.22
N PRO A 324 3.14 29.14 27.75
CA PRO A 324 3.16 28.34 28.98
C PRO A 324 2.47 29.06 30.14
N THR A 325 1.63 28.35 30.89
CA THR A 325 0.88 28.90 32.02
C THR A 325 1.77 29.49 33.10
N THR A 326 2.99 28.96 33.28
CA THR A 326 3.98 29.48 34.21
C THR A 326 4.42 30.91 33.85
N LEU A 327 4.72 31.17 32.57
CA LEU A 327 5.11 32.49 32.11
C LEU A 327 3.97 33.49 32.29
N PHE A 328 2.74 33.09 31.94
CA PHE A 328 1.54 33.89 32.15
C PHE A 328 1.41 34.36 33.61
N PHE A 329 1.46 33.44 34.58
CA PHE A 329 1.31 33.83 35.99
C PHE A 329 2.47 34.69 36.51
N THR A 330 3.70 34.45 36.04
CA THR A 330 4.86 35.25 36.48
C THR A 330 4.81 36.70 36.00
N ILE A 331 4.51 36.92 34.72
CA ILE A 331 4.49 38.26 34.13
C ILE A 331 3.25 39.03 34.59
N SER A 332 2.09 38.37 34.68
CA SER A 332 0.88 38.94 35.27
C SER A 332 1.10 39.37 36.72
N GLY A 333 1.76 38.52 37.52
CA GLY A 333 2.11 38.84 38.91
C GLY A 333 3.07 40.03 39.02
N MET A 334 4.13 40.08 38.21
CA MET A 334 5.05 41.22 38.16
C MET A 334 4.36 42.51 37.74
N SER A 335 3.43 42.45 36.77
CA SER A 335 2.68 43.61 36.30
C SER A 335 1.74 44.14 37.39
N MET A 336 1.11 43.25 38.16
CA MET A 336 0.25 43.64 39.29
C MET A 336 1.05 44.34 40.41
N VAL A 337 2.26 43.86 40.70
CA VAL A 337 3.18 44.54 41.63
C VAL A 337 3.58 45.93 41.11
N GLY A 338 3.88 46.05 39.80
CA GLY A 338 4.19 47.33 39.17
C GLY A 338 3.05 48.36 39.26
N ILE A 339 1.80 47.93 39.10
CA ILE A 339 0.61 48.77 39.27
C ILE A 339 0.49 49.25 40.73
N LEU A 340 0.65 48.36 41.72
CA LEU A 340 0.59 48.71 43.14
C LEU A 340 1.65 49.76 43.51
N VAL A 341 2.89 49.57 43.07
CA VAL A 341 3.99 50.52 43.29
C VAL A 341 3.68 51.88 42.64
N SER A 342 3.12 51.87 41.43
CA SER A 342 2.73 53.09 40.71
C SER A 342 1.65 53.89 41.47
N PHE A 343 0.65 53.22 42.05
CA PHE A 343 -0.36 53.88 42.89
C PHE A 343 0.23 54.47 44.17
N ILE A 344 1.20 53.81 44.80
CA ILE A 344 1.91 54.34 45.97
C ILE A 344 2.66 55.62 45.60
N PHE A 345 3.41 55.62 44.48
CA PHE A 345 4.11 56.82 44.03
C PHE A 345 3.17 57.97 43.66
N LEU A 346 2.02 57.66 43.04
CA LEU A 346 1.00 58.66 42.76
C LEU A 346 0.43 59.27 44.05
N TYR A 347 0.11 58.43 45.03
CA TYR A 347 -0.37 58.88 46.34
C TYR A 347 0.64 59.79 47.05
N LEU A 348 1.92 59.40 47.07
CA LEU A 348 2.98 60.21 47.66
C LEU A 348 3.16 61.56 46.94
N ASN A 349 3.12 61.56 45.60
CA ASN A 349 3.20 62.80 44.80
C ASN A 349 2.04 63.76 45.10
N LEU A 350 0.82 63.22 45.26
CA LEU A 350 -0.37 64.02 45.57
C LEU A 350 -0.35 64.54 47.01
N LYS A 351 0.00 63.70 47.99
CA LYS A 351 0.02 64.06 49.41
C LYS A 351 1.07 65.12 49.73
N PHE A 352 2.27 64.99 49.16
CA PHE A 352 3.41 65.87 49.45
C PHE A 352 3.60 66.99 48.43
N ARG A 353 2.58 67.29 47.61
CA ARG A 353 2.63 68.30 46.53
C ARG A 353 3.02 69.70 47.00
N GLN A 354 2.78 70.04 48.27
CA GLN A 354 3.11 71.34 48.86
C GLN A 354 4.56 71.44 49.37
N MET A 355 5.31 70.33 49.43
CA MET A 355 6.72 70.36 49.84
C MET A 355 7.59 70.99 48.73
N LYS A 356 8.53 71.85 49.13
CA LYS A 356 9.37 72.64 48.21
C LYS A 356 10.13 71.76 47.19
N THR A 357 10.64 70.62 47.61
CA THR A 357 11.37 69.65 46.77
C THR A 357 10.49 69.03 45.68
N VAL A 358 9.28 68.58 46.04
CA VAL A 358 8.32 67.97 45.11
C VAL A 358 7.79 69.01 44.11
N LYS A 359 7.59 70.26 44.55
CA LYS A 359 7.12 71.36 43.70
C LYS A 359 8.14 71.76 42.63
N LEU A 360 9.45 71.68 42.93
CA LEU A 360 10.55 71.92 41.99
C LEU A 360 10.68 70.81 40.93
N SER A 361 10.20 69.59 41.22
CA SER A 361 10.25 68.43 40.30
C SER A 361 9.08 68.32 39.31
N SER A 362 8.32 69.40 39.09
CA SER A 362 7.17 69.42 38.15
C SER A 362 6.14 68.31 38.40
N PRO A 363 5.38 68.36 39.51
CA PRO A 363 4.55 67.26 39.99
C PRO A 363 3.44 66.83 39.02
N ASN A 364 2.95 67.74 38.17
CA ASN A 364 1.94 67.39 37.16
C ASN A 364 2.51 66.50 36.04
N LEU A 365 3.78 66.70 35.65
CA LEU A 365 4.46 65.85 34.66
C LEU A 365 4.74 64.46 35.25
N ASN A 366 5.14 64.41 36.52
CA ASN A 366 5.36 63.13 37.21
C ASN A 366 4.05 62.34 37.36
N ASN A 367 2.92 63.00 37.66
CA ASN A 367 1.61 62.34 37.69
C ASN A 367 1.21 61.79 36.32
N MET A 368 1.50 62.53 35.23
CA MET A 368 1.25 62.06 33.86
C MET A 368 2.11 60.85 33.50
N ALA A 369 3.38 60.85 33.90
CA ALA A 369 4.29 59.72 33.68
C ALA A 369 3.83 58.47 34.44
N VAL A 370 3.43 58.61 35.71
CA VAL A 370 2.90 57.48 36.51
C VAL A 370 1.60 56.93 35.94
N ALA A 371 0.70 57.79 35.45
CA ALA A 371 -0.50 57.35 34.74
C ALA A 371 -0.14 56.54 33.47
N GLY A 372 0.87 56.98 32.71
CA GLY A 372 1.40 56.23 31.57
C GLY A 372 1.93 54.85 31.96
N CYS A 373 2.69 54.74 33.06
CA CYS A 373 3.18 53.44 33.56
C CYS A 373 2.02 52.49 33.93
N ILE A 374 0.95 53.00 34.55
CA ILE A 374 -0.23 52.19 34.89
C ILE A 374 -0.90 51.64 33.62
N LEU A 375 -1.03 52.46 32.57
CA LEU A 375 -1.62 52.04 31.30
C LEU A 375 -0.78 50.97 30.59
N VAL A 376 0.56 51.07 30.65
CA VAL A 376 1.47 50.06 30.09
C VAL A 376 1.36 48.72 30.84
N TYR A 377 1.26 48.73 32.17
CA TYR A 377 1.06 47.46 32.90
C TYR A 377 -0.31 46.84 32.64
N LEU A 378 -1.34 47.65 32.43
CA LEU A 378 -2.68 47.17 32.05
C LEU A 378 -2.70 46.56 30.64
N SER A 379 -1.92 47.11 29.69
CA SER A 379 -1.86 46.56 28.32
C SER A 379 -1.20 45.18 28.28
N ILE A 380 -0.18 44.94 29.11
CA ILE A 380 0.45 43.61 29.28
C ILE A 380 -0.59 42.57 29.75
N MET A 381 -1.42 42.91 30.73
CA MET A 381 -2.48 42.01 31.20
C MET A 381 -3.51 41.69 30.11
N VAL A 382 -3.90 42.68 29.30
CA VAL A 382 -4.84 42.49 28.19
C VAL A 382 -4.24 41.58 27.11
N PHE A 383 -2.96 41.75 26.78
CA PHE A 383 -2.26 40.91 25.82
C PHE A 383 -2.18 39.45 26.28
N GLU A 384 -1.98 39.23 27.57
CA GLU A 384 -1.89 37.89 28.16
C GLU A 384 -3.22 37.14 28.21
N MET A 385 -4.36 37.84 28.36
CA MET A 385 -5.70 37.23 28.35
C MET A 385 -6.04 36.50 27.05
N HIS A 386 -5.36 36.81 25.94
CA HIS A 386 -5.48 36.11 24.67
C HIS A 386 -5.22 34.59 24.78
N ASN A 387 -4.45 34.14 25.78
CA ASN A 387 -3.97 32.76 25.86
C ASN A 387 -4.80 31.83 26.75
N VAL A 388 -5.72 32.33 27.57
CA VAL A 388 -6.23 31.52 28.69
C VAL A 388 -7.54 30.79 28.41
N GLU A 389 -8.44 31.25 27.53
CA GLU A 389 -9.69 30.50 27.28
C GLU A 389 -10.26 30.63 25.86
N ILE A 390 -10.56 29.46 25.27
CA ILE A 390 -11.20 29.24 23.95
C ILE A 390 -12.58 29.93 23.84
N LYS A 391 -13.20 30.32 24.97
CA LYS A 391 -14.50 31.01 25.00
C LYS A 391 -14.48 32.45 24.50
N TRP A 392 -13.31 33.09 24.42
CA TRP A 392 -13.20 34.50 24.02
C TRP A 392 -13.00 34.73 22.52
N LYS A 393 -13.12 33.68 21.69
CA LYS A 393 -12.99 33.78 20.21
C LYS A 393 -13.85 34.87 19.58
N LEU A 394 -15.02 35.17 20.16
CA LEU A 394 -15.94 36.23 19.71
C LEU A 394 -15.41 37.65 19.93
N TYR A 395 -14.50 37.85 20.88
CA TYR A 395 -14.02 39.18 21.28
C TYR A 395 -12.55 39.44 20.91
N ILE A 396 -11.87 38.49 20.25
CA ILE A 396 -10.45 38.62 19.88
C ILE A 396 -10.19 39.91 19.08
N ASN A 397 -11.06 40.24 18.13
CA ASN A 397 -10.91 41.46 17.33
C ASN A 397 -11.05 42.75 18.15
N GLU A 398 -11.91 42.72 19.18
CA GLU A 398 -12.11 43.86 20.10
C GLU A 398 -10.94 44.00 21.08
N PHE A 399 -10.38 42.88 21.57
CA PHE A 399 -9.17 42.92 22.40
C PHE A 399 -7.94 43.34 21.61
N CYS A 400 -7.81 42.92 20.34
CA CYS A 400 -6.74 43.37 19.46
C CYS A 400 -6.84 44.86 19.13
N SER A 401 -8.04 45.40 18.92
CA SER A 401 -8.22 46.84 18.66
C SER A 401 -7.86 47.68 19.88
N VAL A 402 -8.29 47.26 21.07
CA VAL A 402 -7.92 47.91 22.34
C VAL A 402 -6.41 47.83 22.58
N SER A 403 -5.78 46.66 22.37
CA SER A 403 -4.33 46.52 22.51
C SER A 403 -3.55 47.40 21.53
N SER A 404 -4.01 47.54 20.28
CA SER A 404 -3.34 48.37 19.27
C SER A 404 -3.37 49.86 19.61
N ALA A 405 -4.39 50.31 20.34
CA ALA A 405 -4.53 51.69 20.80
C ALA A 405 -3.52 52.07 21.91
N PHE A 406 -2.90 51.09 22.57
CA PHE A 406 -1.87 51.31 23.61
C PHE A 406 -0.42 51.27 23.07
N THR A 407 -0.22 50.88 21.80
CA THR A 407 1.10 50.75 21.16
C THR A 407 1.48 51.91 20.22
N ILE A 408 0.65 52.96 20.17
CA ILE A 408 0.94 54.24 19.49
C ILE A 408 1.31 55.26 20.56
#